data_AF-A0A382VUC3-F1
#
_entry.id   AF-A0A382VUC3-F1
#
_cell.length_a   1.000
_cell.length_b   1.000
_cell.length_c   1.000
_cell.angle_alpha   90.00
_cell.angle_beta   90.00
_cell.angle_gamma   90.00
#
_symmetry.space_group_name_H-M   'P 1'
#
loop_
_entity.id
_entity.type
_entity.pdbx_description
1 polymer ?
#
loop_
_entity_poly.entity_id
_entity_poly.type
_entity_poly.pdbx_seq_one_letter_code
_entity_poly.pdbx_strand_id
1 'polypeptide(L)'
;DERQFNLMFRSQIGPVDVLGDISVFVNNNKDLNSEDLREGIEDIIKKSAVYLRPETAQAMFVQFQNCQQSMSMKIPFGIAQMGKSFRNEITVEHFIFRSCEFEQMEMEFFVEPGTQKKWLEYWRDARMDWWKTLANNPKKFRFRPHKKDELAHYADACYDIEYEYPWGFDELEGIASRTDYDLKKHAEYSGSKLSYFDQQKQDPETGKSGWRYTPYVIEPAAGATRGLLVYLLDAYHEEEILDADGKASSRVVMKLHPKLAPIKAAVLPLVKKEGLPKIARD
;
A
#
# COMPACT_ATOMS: atom_id res chain seq x y z
N ASP A 1 14.98 25.88 11.82
CA ASP A 1 15.43 25.09 10.68
C ASP A 1 14.60 23.83 10.55
N GLU A 2 13.73 23.77 9.54
CA GLU A 2 13.10 22.51 9.14
C GLU A 2 14.17 21.62 8.53
N ARG A 3 14.38 20.44 9.13
CA ARG A 3 15.30 19.43 8.60
C ARG A 3 14.49 18.34 7.93
N GLN A 4 14.86 17.99 6.70
CA GLN A 4 14.27 16.83 6.02
C GLN A 4 14.66 15.55 6.76
N PHE A 5 13.67 14.72 7.06
CA PHE A 5 13.85 13.44 7.75
C PHE A 5 13.37 12.30 6.84
N ASN A 6 14.24 11.31 6.60
CA ASN A 6 13.92 10.16 5.77
C ASN A 6 13.12 9.13 6.58
N LEU A 7 11.95 8.73 6.06
CA LEU A 7 11.06 7.77 6.71
C LEU A 7 11.45 6.31 6.49
N MET A 8 12.46 5.98 5.70
CA MET A 8 12.85 4.58 5.51
C MET A 8 13.69 4.07 6.68
N PHE A 9 13.32 2.91 7.22
CA PHE A 9 14.17 2.20 8.17
C PHE A 9 15.37 1.59 7.45
N ARG A 10 16.57 2.01 7.84
CA ARG A 10 17.83 1.44 7.37
C ARG A 10 18.28 0.29 8.26
N SER A 11 18.75 -0.78 7.64
CA SER A 11 19.38 -1.93 8.28
C SER A 11 20.64 -2.35 7.49
N GLN A 12 21.28 -3.44 7.89
CA GLN A 12 22.48 -3.98 7.25
C GLN A 12 22.31 -5.48 7.00
N ILE A 13 22.79 -5.96 5.85
CA ILE A 13 22.74 -7.38 5.48
C ILE A 13 24.13 -8.02 5.48
N GLY A 14 24.21 -9.25 5.98
CA GLY A 14 25.44 -10.05 6.01
C GLY A 14 26.28 -9.89 7.29
N PRO A 15 27.38 -10.66 7.42
CA PRO A 15 28.22 -10.69 8.63
C PRO A 15 29.28 -9.55 8.67
N VAL A 16 29.06 -8.45 7.95
CA VAL A 16 30.05 -7.38 7.78
C VAL A 16 30.24 -6.60 9.09
N ASP A 17 31.48 -6.52 9.59
CA ASP A 17 31.81 -5.71 10.77
C ASP A 17 31.99 -4.23 10.39
N VAL A 18 30.85 -3.58 10.13
CA VAL A 18 30.81 -2.17 9.74
C VAL A 18 31.44 -1.27 10.81
N LEU A 19 31.30 -1.62 12.09
CA LEU A 19 31.88 -0.83 13.18
C LEU A 19 33.41 -0.96 13.22
N GLY A 20 33.92 -2.17 13.00
CA GLY A 20 35.35 -2.42 12.82
C GLY A 20 35.93 -1.61 11.64
N ASP A 21 35.27 -1.67 10.49
CA ASP A 21 35.69 -0.93 9.28
C ASP A 21 35.69 0.58 9.51
N ILE A 22 34.64 1.13 10.16
CA ILE A 22 34.57 2.54 10.53
C ILE A 22 35.72 2.90 11.49
N SER A 23 35.99 2.07 12.49
CA SER A 23 37.05 2.31 13.47
C SER A 23 38.43 2.34 12.82
N VAL A 24 38.71 1.39 11.91
CA VAL A 24 39.96 1.36 11.13
C VAL A 24 40.07 2.58 10.22
N PHE A 25 38.99 2.93 9.53
CA PHE A 25 38.96 4.08 8.63
C PHE A 25 39.24 5.39 9.37
N VAL A 26 38.55 5.65 10.48
CA VAL A 26 38.75 6.87 11.28
C VAL A 26 40.16 6.92 11.86
N ASN A 27 40.71 5.79 12.32
CA ASN A 27 42.07 5.76 12.86
C ASN A 27 43.16 6.03 11.82
N ASN A 28 42.95 5.57 10.58
CA ASN A 28 43.90 5.76 9.48
C ASN A 28 43.79 7.14 8.82
N ASN A 29 42.70 7.88 9.05
CA ASN A 29 42.37 9.13 8.35
C ASN A 29 42.10 10.29 9.32
N LYS A 30 42.89 10.39 10.40
CA LYS A 30 42.74 11.43 11.44
C LYS A 30 42.94 12.86 10.94
N ASP A 31 43.63 13.01 9.82
CA ASP A 31 43.95 14.31 9.23
C ASP A 31 42.86 14.80 8.27
N LEU A 32 41.84 13.99 7.98
CA LEU A 32 40.70 14.41 7.14
C LEU A 32 39.84 15.44 7.88
N ASN A 33 39.26 16.35 7.10
CA ASN A 33 38.21 17.22 7.62
C ASN A 33 36.92 16.42 7.89
N SER A 34 35.98 17.03 8.60
CA SER A 34 34.72 16.37 8.98
C SER A 34 33.85 15.92 7.80
N GLU A 35 33.98 16.56 6.64
CA GLU A 35 33.19 16.25 5.45
C GLU A 35 33.72 15.00 4.76
N ASP A 36 35.03 14.95 4.48
CA ASP A 36 35.69 13.80 3.87
C ASP A 36 35.61 12.55 4.77
N LEU A 37 35.72 12.74 6.09
CA LEU A 37 35.55 11.66 7.06
C LEU A 37 34.14 11.08 7.00
N ARG A 38 33.12 11.96 6.86
CA ARG A 38 31.73 11.54 6.77
C ARG A 38 31.47 10.78 5.47
N GLU A 39 31.99 11.26 4.34
CA GLU A 39 31.84 10.59 3.05
C GLU A 39 32.44 9.19 3.07
N GLY A 40 33.64 9.03 3.62
CA GLY A 40 34.27 7.71 3.73
C GLY A 40 33.53 6.74 4.67
N ILE A 41 32.97 7.25 5.79
CA ILE A 41 32.08 6.45 6.66
C ILE A 41 30.80 6.05 5.92
N GLU A 42 30.20 6.97 5.16
CA GLU A 42 29.01 6.68 4.36
C GLU A 42 29.28 5.59 3.32
N ASP A 43 30.46 5.59 2.68
CA ASP A 43 30.84 4.56 1.72
C ASP A 43 31.06 3.18 2.34
N ILE A 44 31.55 3.13 3.58
CA ILE A 44 31.63 1.87 4.35
C ILE A 44 30.22 1.35 4.63
N ILE A 45 29.32 2.22 5.10
CA ILE A 45 27.94 1.86 5.46
C ILE A 45 27.16 1.42 4.20
N LYS A 46 27.31 2.10 3.07
CA LYS A 46 26.56 1.84 1.82
C LYS A 46 26.73 0.41 1.32
N LYS A 47 27.86 -0.25 1.57
CA LYS A 47 28.16 -1.60 1.05
C LYS A 47 27.20 -2.68 1.52
N SER A 48 26.70 -2.58 2.75
CA SER A 48 25.77 -3.54 3.34
C SER A 48 24.41 -2.92 3.69
N ALA A 49 24.24 -1.61 3.49
CA ALA A 49 23.01 -0.90 3.80
C ALA A 49 21.84 -1.43 2.96
N VAL A 50 20.78 -1.82 3.65
CA VAL A 50 19.49 -2.21 3.08
C VAL A 50 18.38 -1.45 3.78
N TYR A 51 17.21 -1.38 3.16
CA TYR A 51 16.07 -0.66 3.70
C TYR A 51 14.86 -1.57 3.82
N LEU A 52 14.09 -1.41 4.89
CA LEU A 52 12.74 -1.94 4.91
C LEU A 52 11.90 -1.12 3.92
N ARG A 53 11.17 -1.80 3.06
CA ARG A 53 10.39 -1.16 2.01
C ARG A 53 9.30 -0.26 2.63
N PRO A 54 9.16 0.99 2.16
CA PRO A 54 8.11 1.91 2.63
C PRO A 54 6.76 1.70 1.93
N GLU A 55 6.75 0.85 0.89
CA GLU A 55 5.62 0.47 0.05
C GLU A 55 5.86 -0.92 -0.58
N THR A 56 4.84 -1.54 -1.17
CA THR A 56 4.96 -2.85 -1.84
C THR A 56 5.19 -2.73 -3.35
N ALA A 57 4.83 -1.59 -3.97
CA ALA A 57 4.96 -1.28 -5.39
C ALA A 57 6.31 -1.67 -6.03
N GLN A 58 7.41 -1.30 -5.37
CA GLN A 58 8.76 -1.45 -5.92
C GLN A 58 9.11 -2.87 -6.37
N ALA A 59 8.64 -3.89 -5.65
CA ALA A 59 8.90 -5.28 -6.00
C ALA A 59 8.20 -5.69 -7.32
N MET A 60 7.02 -5.14 -7.58
CA MET A 60 6.23 -5.44 -8.78
C MET A 60 6.87 -4.85 -10.03
N PHE A 61 7.49 -3.67 -9.94
CA PHE A 61 8.27 -3.10 -11.04
C PHE A 61 9.50 -3.94 -11.40
N VAL A 62 10.24 -4.41 -10.40
CA VAL A 62 11.39 -5.31 -10.60
C VAL A 62 10.95 -6.63 -11.25
N GLN A 63 9.77 -7.14 -10.90
CA GLN A 63 9.22 -8.39 -11.42
C GLN A 63 8.43 -8.25 -12.72
N PHE A 64 8.27 -7.03 -13.25
CA PHE A 64 7.45 -6.76 -14.43
C PHE A 64 7.73 -7.73 -15.60
N GLN A 65 9.00 -7.87 -15.99
CA GLN A 65 9.37 -8.75 -17.11
C GLN A 65 9.16 -10.22 -16.80
N ASN A 66 9.51 -10.65 -15.59
CA ASN A 66 9.36 -12.04 -15.17
C ASN A 66 7.90 -12.47 -15.22
N CYS A 67 7.00 -11.64 -14.68
CA CYS A 67 5.56 -11.88 -14.71
C CYS A 67 5.02 -11.81 -16.15
N GLN A 68 5.36 -10.77 -16.90
CA GLN A 68 4.89 -10.57 -18.27
C GLN A 68 5.26 -11.74 -19.18
N GLN A 69 6.53 -12.18 -19.13
CA GLN A 69 7.04 -13.23 -20.00
C GLN A 69 6.55 -14.62 -19.57
N SER A 70 6.67 -14.95 -18.28
CA SER A 70 6.33 -16.29 -17.78
C SER A 70 4.84 -16.61 -17.91
N MET A 71 3.98 -15.60 -17.79
CA MET A 71 2.53 -15.75 -17.93
C MET A 71 2.01 -15.33 -19.32
N SER A 72 2.90 -14.91 -20.23
CA SER A 72 2.54 -14.39 -21.55
C SER A 72 1.46 -13.30 -21.50
N MET A 73 1.54 -12.43 -20.50
CA MET A 73 0.55 -11.38 -20.30
C MET A 73 0.60 -10.37 -21.45
N LYS A 74 -0.58 -9.97 -21.89
CA LYS A 74 -0.77 -8.85 -22.83
C LYS A 74 -1.16 -7.61 -22.05
N ILE A 75 -0.76 -6.44 -22.55
CA ILE A 75 -1.22 -5.18 -21.98
C ILE A 75 -2.68 -4.94 -22.38
N PRO A 76 -3.55 -4.53 -21.45
CA PRO A 76 -3.24 -4.20 -20.06
C PRO A 76 -3.29 -5.42 -19.12
N PHE A 77 -2.43 -5.41 -18.09
CA PHE A 77 -2.45 -6.41 -17.02
C PHE A 77 -1.94 -5.82 -15.70
N GLY A 78 -2.29 -6.43 -14.57
CA GLY A 78 -1.82 -6.01 -13.25
C GLY A 78 -0.99 -7.07 -12.54
N ILE A 79 -0.04 -6.61 -11.73
CA ILE A 79 0.58 -7.41 -10.67
C ILE A 79 0.07 -6.83 -9.35
N ALA A 80 -0.42 -7.66 -8.45
CA ALA A 80 -0.93 -7.22 -7.15
C ALA A 80 -0.15 -7.87 -6.02
N GLN A 81 0.08 -7.11 -4.95
CA GLN A 81 0.75 -7.58 -3.76
C GLN A 81 0.03 -7.11 -2.50
N MET A 82 -0.09 -8.01 -1.53
CA MET A 82 -0.42 -7.67 -0.16
C MET A 82 0.79 -7.95 0.72
N GLY A 83 1.14 -7.04 1.62
CA GLY A 83 2.20 -7.30 2.58
C GLY A 83 2.55 -6.10 3.44
N LYS A 84 3.53 -6.33 4.32
CA LYS A 84 4.03 -5.31 5.26
C LYS A 84 4.86 -4.25 4.57
N SER A 85 4.72 -3.03 5.04
CA SER A 85 5.51 -1.85 4.72
C SER A 85 5.85 -1.11 6.00
N PHE A 86 6.96 -0.35 5.95
CA PHE A 86 7.52 0.27 7.14
C PHE A 86 7.86 1.74 6.86
N ARG A 87 7.33 2.65 7.69
CA ARG A 87 7.63 4.08 7.63
C ARG A 87 8.02 4.55 9.02
N ASN A 88 9.14 5.23 9.16
CA ASN A 88 9.68 5.73 10.42
C ASN A 88 8.95 7.01 10.81
N GLU A 89 7.65 6.89 11.05
CA GLU A 89 6.77 8.00 11.40
C GLU A 89 7.25 8.68 12.69
N ILE A 90 7.43 10.00 12.63
CA ILE A 90 7.83 10.80 13.79
C ILE A 90 6.71 10.81 14.85
N THR A 91 5.46 10.78 14.40
CA THR A 91 4.28 10.81 15.26
C THR A 91 3.32 9.72 14.81
N VAL A 92 3.01 8.81 15.74
CA VAL A 92 2.00 7.75 15.55
C VAL A 92 0.68 8.21 16.17
N GLU A 93 -0.42 8.05 15.44
CA GLU A 93 -1.71 8.65 15.79
C GLU A 93 -2.88 7.75 15.37
N HIS A 94 -4.03 7.97 16.02
CA HIS A 94 -5.29 7.33 15.69
C HIS A 94 -5.20 5.78 15.64
N PHE A 95 -4.58 5.20 16.68
CA PHE A 95 -4.42 3.76 16.89
C PHE A 95 -3.64 3.07 15.76
N ILE A 96 -4.32 2.36 14.86
CA ILE A 96 -3.71 1.63 13.73
C ILE A 96 -3.75 2.41 12.41
N PHE A 97 -4.23 3.65 12.43
CA PHE A 97 -4.32 4.48 11.22
C PHE A 97 -2.94 4.99 10.77
N ARG A 98 -2.13 5.47 11.72
CA ARG A 98 -0.76 5.95 11.49
C ARG A 98 0.22 5.23 12.42
N SER A 99 0.88 4.20 11.89
CA SER A 99 1.84 3.35 12.59
C SER A 99 3.13 3.20 11.79
N CYS A 100 4.21 2.75 12.45
CA CYS A 100 5.48 2.54 11.77
C CYS A 100 5.56 1.24 10.93
N GLU A 101 4.66 0.30 11.22
CA GLU A 101 4.48 -0.95 10.49
C GLU A 101 3.00 -1.11 10.19
N PHE A 102 2.66 -1.39 8.94
CA PHE A 102 1.30 -1.59 8.47
C PHE A 102 1.28 -2.50 7.24
N GLU A 103 0.10 -3.01 6.90
CA GLU A 103 -0.10 -3.82 5.70
C GLU A 103 -0.78 -3.00 4.62
N GLN A 104 -0.30 -3.17 3.38
CA GLN A 104 -0.88 -2.57 2.18
C GLN A 104 -1.36 -3.67 1.23
N MET A 105 -2.33 -3.30 0.40
CA MET A 105 -2.77 -4.02 -0.78
C MET A 105 -2.60 -3.09 -1.96
N GLU A 106 -1.57 -3.31 -2.77
CA GLU A 106 -1.27 -2.48 -3.93
C GLU A 106 -1.31 -3.32 -5.20
N MET A 107 -1.56 -2.66 -6.32
CA MET A 107 -1.51 -3.27 -7.63
C MET A 107 -0.92 -2.31 -8.65
N GLU A 108 0.11 -2.77 -9.36
CA GLU A 108 0.64 -2.06 -10.51
C GLU A 108 -0.06 -2.56 -11.77
N PHE A 109 -0.96 -1.74 -12.30
CA PHE A 109 -1.71 -2.04 -13.51
C PHE A 109 -1.05 -1.38 -14.72
N PHE A 110 -0.35 -2.19 -15.51
CA PHE A 110 0.41 -1.76 -16.67
C PHE A 110 -0.51 -1.56 -17.88
N VAL A 111 -0.46 -0.37 -18.47
CA VAL A 111 -1.34 0.06 -19.55
C VAL A 111 -0.57 0.64 -20.73
N GLU A 112 -1.22 0.69 -21.88
CA GLU A 112 -0.69 1.34 -23.08
C GLU A 112 -0.66 2.87 -22.88
N PRO A 113 0.44 3.56 -23.21
CA PRO A 113 0.50 5.02 -23.18
C PRO A 113 -0.64 5.65 -23.99
N GLY A 114 -1.30 6.66 -23.43
CA GLY A 114 -2.49 7.29 -24.01
C GLY A 114 -3.81 6.67 -23.54
N THR A 115 -3.78 5.51 -22.87
CA THR A 115 -4.99 4.88 -22.30
C THR A 115 -5.12 5.08 -20.78
N GLN A 116 -4.15 5.73 -20.13
CA GLN A 116 -4.07 5.85 -18.68
C GLN A 116 -5.30 6.52 -18.06
N LYS A 117 -5.87 7.56 -18.70
CA LYS A 117 -7.08 8.23 -18.19
C LYS A 117 -8.26 7.27 -18.06
N LYS A 118 -8.49 6.43 -19.08
CA LYS A 118 -9.57 5.44 -19.07
C LYS A 118 -9.40 4.44 -17.93
N TRP A 119 -8.18 3.95 -17.74
CA TRP A 119 -7.90 2.93 -16.72
C TRP A 119 -7.87 3.51 -15.30
N LEU A 120 -7.44 4.75 -15.15
CA LEU A 120 -7.53 5.50 -13.89
C LEU A 120 -8.99 5.65 -13.45
N GLU A 121 -9.87 6.11 -14.35
CA GLU A 121 -11.30 6.25 -14.08
C GLU A 121 -11.94 4.89 -13.75
N TYR A 122 -11.60 3.84 -14.51
CA TYR A 122 -12.07 2.47 -14.24
C TYR A 122 -11.70 2.00 -12.83
N TRP A 123 -10.41 2.10 -12.45
CA TRP A 123 -9.96 1.62 -11.14
C TRP A 123 -10.48 2.49 -10.00
N ARG A 124 -10.54 3.81 -10.17
CA ARG A 124 -11.15 4.74 -9.21
C ARG A 124 -12.57 4.28 -8.85
N ASP A 125 -13.41 4.04 -9.86
CA ASP A 125 -14.81 3.69 -9.66
C ASP A 125 -14.96 2.25 -9.11
N ALA A 126 -14.22 1.29 -9.67
CA ALA A 126 -14.25 -0.10 -9.22
C ALA A 126 -13.81 -0.26 -7.76
N ARG A 127 -12.79 0.48 -7.32
CA ARG A 127 -12.29 0.43 -5.95
C ARG A 127 -13.24 1.09 -4.95
N MET A 128 -13.87 2.20 -5.32
CA MET A 128 -14.91 2.84 -4.49
C MET A 128 -16.12 1.92 -4.29
N ASP A 129 -16.59 1.28 -5.35
CA ASP A 129 -17.70 0.33 -5.27
C ASP A 129 -17.32 -0.88 -4.40
N TRP A 130 -16.08 -1.36 -4.50
CA TRP A 130 -15.58 -2.45 -3.67
C TRP A 130 -15.64 -2.12 -2.16
N TRP A 131 -15.18 -0.93 -1.75
CA TRP A 131 -15.27 -0.49 -0.35
C TRP A 131 -16.71 -0.34 0.14
N LYS A 132 -17.60 0.22 -0.70
CA LYS A 132 -19.00 0.43 -0.36
C LYS A 132 -19.80 -0.87 -0.25
N THR A 133 -19.39 -1.92 -0.95
CA THR A 133 -20.15 -3.18 -1.07
C THR A 133 -20.46 -3.83 0.28
N LEU A 134 -19.55 -3.74 1.25
CA LEU A 134 -19.68 -4.38 2.57
C LEU A 134 -19.88 -3.40 3.72
N ALA A 135 -20.06 -2.12 3.41
CA ALA A 135 -20.26 -1.07 4.40
C ALA A 135 -21.75 -0.90 4.76
N ASN A 136 -22.03 -0.66 6.04
CA ASN A 136 -23.32 -0.22 6.56
C ASN A 136 -23.66 1.20 6.08
N ASN A 137 -22.66 2.09 5.99
CA ASN A 137 -22.85 3.49 5.60
C ASN A 137 -22.01 3.89 4.37
N PRO A 138 -22.42 3.49 3.15
CA PRO A 138 -21.70 3.85 1.91
C PRO A 138 -21.49 5.36 1.70
N LYS A 139 -22.30 6.22 2.34
CA LYS A 139 -22.20 7.68 2.26
C LYS A 139 -20.97 8.26 2.96
N LYS A 140 -20.34 7.50 3.87
CA LYS A 140 -19.10 7.91 4.55
C LYS A 140 -17.87 7.84 3.66
N PHE A 141 -18.00 7.32 2.44
CA PHE A 141 -16.91 7.27 1.47
C PHE A 141 -17.05 8.38 0.44
N ARG A 142 -15.95 9.05 0.11
CA ARG A 142 -15.90 10.07 -0.94
C ARG A 142 -14.63 9.99 -1.77
N PHE A 143 -14.66 10.61 -2.94
CA PHE A 143 -13.46 10.84 -3.72
C PHE A 143 -12.88 12.23 -3.42
N ARG A 144 -11.57 12.32 -3.33
CA ARG A 144 -10.83 13.58 -3.32
C ARG A 144 -9.80 13.59 -4.45
N PRO A 145 -9.99 14.37 -5.52
CA PRO A 145 -8.94 14.56 -6.52
C PRO A 145 -7.78 15.36 -5.91
N HIS A 146 -6.55 14.93 -6.20
CA HIS A 146 -5.36 15.72 -5.83
C HIS A 146 -5.26 16.99 -6.68
N LYS A 147 -4.82 18.08 -6.06
CA LYS A 147 -4.44 19.30 -6.80
C LYS A 147 -3.06 19.14 -7.41
N LYS A 148 -2.72 20.00 -8.38
CA LYS A 148 -1.43 19.93 -9.10
C LYS A 148 -0.20 20.02 -8.17
N ASP A 149 -0.32 20.77 -7.07
CA ASP A 149 0.70 20.95 -6.04
C ASP A 149 0.80 19.79 -5.04
N GLU A 150 -0.22 18.92 -5.02
CA GLU A 150 -0.27 17.71 -4.17
C GLU A 150 0.19 16.45 -4.92
N LEU A 151 0.23 16.49 -6.26
CA LEU A 151 0.66 15.36 -7.07
C LEU A 151 2.14 15.03 -6.82
N ALA A 152 2.42 13.74 -6.64
CA ALA A 152 3.78 13.24 -6.70
C ALA A 152 4.43 13.62 -8.04
N HIS A 153 5.75 13.85 -8.04
CA HIS A 153 6.48 14.34 -9.22
C HIS A 153 6.41 13.42 -10.45
N TYR A 154 5.99 12.17 -10.26
CA TYR A 154 5.81 11.16 -11.30
C TYR A 154 4.35 10.92 -11.71
N ALA A 155 3.37 11.52 -11.01
CA ALA A 155 1.96 11.29 -11.25
C ALA A 155 1.34 12.38 -12.13
N ASP A 156 0.58 12.00 -13.16
CA ASP A 156 -0.19 12.95 -13.99
C ASP A 156 -1.63 13.15 -13.49
N ALA A 157 -2.14 12.23 -12.67
CA ALA A 157 -3.39 12.35 -11.93
C ALA A 157 -3.43 11.39 -10.73
N CYS A 158 -4.13 11.79 -9.66
CA CYS A 158 -4.36 10.96 -8.47
C CYS A 158 -5.73 11.27 -7.84
N TYR A 159 -6.40 10.23 -7.36
CA TYR A 159 -7.63 10.31 -6.58
C TYR A 159 -7.49 9.53 -5.29
N ASP A 160 -7.84 10.14 -4.17
CA ASP A 160 -7.98 9.40 -2.92
C ASP A 160 -9.44 8.96 -2.74
N ILE A 161 -9.61 7.72 -2.31
CA ILE A 161 -10.81 7.27 -1.62
C ILE A 161 -10.60 7.61 -0.14
N GLU A 162 -11.47 8.47 0.38
CA GLU A 162 -11.47 8.87 1.79
C GLU A 162 -12.66 8.27 2.52
N TYR A 163 -12.48 7.99 3.80
CA TYR A 163 -13.54 7.58 4.73
C TYR A 163 -13.73 8.63 5.82
N GLU A 164 -14.97 8.82 6.29
CA GLU A 164 -15.31 9.70 7.42
C GLU A 164 -15.00 9.02 8.76
N TYR A 165 -13.78 9.22 9.25
CA TYR A 165 -13.32 8.79 10.57
C TYR A 165 -13.87 9.73 11.68
N PRO A 166 -13.76 9.34 12.96
CA PRO A 166 -14.13 10.22 14.08
C PRO A 166 -13.41 11.59 14.12
N TRP A 167 -12.27 11.71 13.44
CA TRP A 167 -11.50 12.95 13.32
C TRP A 167 -11.76 13.71 12.00
N GLY A 168 -12.60 13.18 11.12
CA GLY A 168 -12.90 13.77 9.82
C GLY A 168 -12.58 12.84 8.64
N PHE A 169 -12.63 13.39 7.44
CA PHE A 169 -12.28 12.65 6.22
C PHE A 169 -10.77 12.51 6.11
N ASP A 170 -10.32 11.27 5.89
CA ASP A 170 -8.91 10.94 5.73
C ASP A 170 -8.72 9.80 4.72
N GLU A 171 -7.50 9.63 4.23
CA GLU A 171 -7.14 8.75 3.12
C GLU A 171 -7.19 7.25 3.51
N LEU A 172 -7.91 6.47 2.70
CA LEU A 172 -7.99 5.00 2.81
C LEU A 172 -7.22 4.28 1.69
N GLU A 173 -7.35 4.78 0.46
CA GLU A 173 -6.71 4.23 -0.73
C GLU A 173 -6.45 5.34 -1.75
N GLY A 174 -5.22 5.43 -2.24
CA GLY A 174 -4.86 6.26 -3.38
C GLY A 174 -5.00 5.51 -4.69
N ILE A 175 -5.49 6.16 -5.74
CA ILE A 175 -5.49 5.66 -7.11
C ILE A 175 -4.74 6.65 -7.98
N ALA A 176 -3.51 6.30 -8.35
CA ALA A 176 -2.58 7.16 -9.07
C ALA A 176 -2.32 6.68 -10.50
N SER A 177 -2.10 7.62 -11.41
CA SER A 177 -1.53 7.38 -12.74
C SER A 177 -0.09 7.89 -12.73
N ARG A 178 0.88 6.96 -12.75
CA ARG A 178 2.32 7.22 -12.52
C ARG A 178 3.14 7.31 -13.80
N THR A 179 2.46 7.38 -14.94
CA THR A 179 3.07 7.41 -16.28
C THR A 179 4.07 6.25 -16.46
N ASP A 180 5.20 6.47 -17.15
CA ASP A 180 6.27 5.49 -17.36
C ASP A 180 7.46 5.63 -16.39
N TYR A 181 7.31 6.48 -15.37
CA TYR A 181 8.40 6.87 -14.48
C TYR A 181 9.08 5.68 -13.80
N ASP A 182 8.30 4.82 -13.15
CA ASP A 182 8.83 3.73 -12.31
C ASP A 182 9.65 2.75 -13.15
N LEU A 183 9.09 2.28 -14.28
CA LEU A 183 9.80 1.35 -15.16
C LEU A 183 11.02 1.99 -15.82
N LYS A 184 10.96 3.29 -16.19
CA LYS A 184 12.13 4.00 -16.71
C LYS A 184 13.24 4.12 -15.68
N LYS A 185 12.91 4.46 -14.43
CA LYS A 185 13.91 4.59 -13.35
C LYS A 185 14.53 3.25 -13.01
N HIS A 186 13.74 2.19 -12.89
CA HIS A 186 14.30 0.85 -12.71
C HIS A 186 15.18 0.43 -13.89
N ALA A 187 14.78 0.68 -15.14
CA ALA A 187 15.58 0.38 -16.31
C ALA A 187 16.91 1.17 -16.36
N GLU A 188 16.87 2.46 -16.00
CA GLU A 188 18.05 3.34 -15.95
C GLU A 188 19.10 2.82 -14.95
N TYR A 189 18.69 2.51 -13.72
CA TYR A 189 19.62 2.10 -12.66
C TYR A 189 20.00 0.61 -12.70
N SER A 190 19.17 -0.25 -13.27
CA SER A 190 19.47 -1.69 -13.37
C SER A 190 20.18 -2.08 -14.67
N GLY A 191 20.10 -1.25 -15.72
CA GLY A 191 20.54 -1.59 -17.08
C GLY A 191 19.64 -2.58 -17.81
N SER A 192 18.51 -2.98 -17.22
CA SER A 192 17.55 -3.94 -17.81
C SER A 192 16.55 -3.21 -18.73
N LYS A 193 16.11 -3.87 -19.80
CA LYS A 193 15.14 -3.30 -20.74
C LYS A 193 13.69 -3.53 -20.28
N LEU A 194 13.17 -2.71 -19.37
CA LEU A 194 11.77 -2.80 -18.92
C LEU A 194 10.79 -2.16 -19.94
N SER A 195 10.57 -2.85 -21.07
CA SER A 195 9.66 -2.41 -22.15
C SER A 195 8.78 -3.56 -22.63
N TYR A 196 7.66 -3.21 -23.28
CA TYR A 196 6.74 -4.13 -23.92
C TYR A 196 6.80 -3.98 -25.44
N PHE A 197 6.60 -5.09 -26.18
CA PHE A 197 6.49 -5.07 -27.63
C PHE A 197 5.17 -5.71 -28.06
N ASP A 198 4.34 -4.95 -28.76
CA ASP A 198 3.09 -5.43 -29.34
C ASP A 198 3.22 -5.50 -30.86
N GLN A 199 3.23 -6.72 -31.41
CA GLN A 199 3.30 -6.95 -32.85
C GLN A 199 2.02 -6.54 -33.58
N GLN A 200 0.87 -6.50 -32.89
CA GLN A 200 -0.44 -6.20 -33.47
C GLN A 200 -0.70 -4.69 -33.62
N LYS A 201 0.15 -3.86 -33.01
CA LYS A 201 0.04 -2.41 -33.04
C LYS A 201 0.97 -1.80 -34.08
N GLN A 202 0.65 -0.59 -34.51
CA GLN A 202 1.58 0.24 -35.27
C GLN A 202 2.31 1.18 -34.33
N ASP A 203 3.60 1.36 -34.58
CA ASP A 203 4.40 2.36 -33.93
C ASP A 203 3.86 3.76 -34.29
N PRO A 204 3.40 4.56 -33.32
CA PRO A 204 2.82 5.88 -33.59
C PRO A 204 3.83 6.88 -34.14
N GLU A 205 5.13 6.68 -33.92
CA GLU A 205 6.17 7.58 -34.43
C GLU A 205 6.58 7.23 -35.86
N THR A 206 6.68 5.92 -36.17
CA THR A 206 7.22 5.46 -37.45
C THR A 206 6.18 4.91 -38.43
N GLY A 207 4.96 4.64 -37.97
CA GLY A 207 3.88 4.00 -38.74
C GLY A 207 4.13 2.53 -39.09
N LYS A 208 5.24 1.94 -38.61
CA LYS A 208 5.59 0.55 -38.90
C LYS A 208 4.82 -0.42 -38.02
N SER A 209 4.62 -1.65 -38.52
CA SER A 209 4.02 -2.72 -37.72
C SER A 209 4.96 -3.13 -36.58
N GLY A 210 4.38 -3.35 -35.41
CA GLY A 210 5.09 -3.62 -34.17
C GLY A 210 5.43 -2.33 -33.42
N TRP A 211 4.94 -2.18 -32.20
CA TRP A 211 5.25 -1.04 -31.34
C TRP A 211 5.96 -1.49 -30.07
N ARG A 212 7.11 -0.88 -29.78
CA ARG A 212 7.84 -1.05 -28.52
C ARG A 212 7.71 0.21 -27.67
N TYR A 213 7.29 0.06 -26.42
CA TYR A 213 7.10 1.19 -25.51
C TYR A 213 7.31 0.78 -24.05
N THR A 214 7.50 1.77 -23.18
CA THR A 214 7.43 1.57 -21.72
C THR A 214 5.98 1.72 -21.29
N PRO A 215 5.37 0.69 -20.68
CA PRO A 215 3.99 0.78 -20.20
C PRO A 215 3.82 1.91 -19.18
N TYR A 216 2.64 2.51 -19.18
CA TYR A 216 2.23 3.40 -18.09
C TYR A 216 1.67 2.58 -16.94
N VAL A 217 1.70 3.13 -15.73
CA VAL A 217 1.23 2.43 -14.53
C VAL A 217 0.03 3.16 -13.93
N ILE A 218 -1.05 2.41 -13.69
CA ILE A 218 -2.14 2.81 -12.80
C ILE A 218 -2.00 2.02 -11.50
N GLU A 219 -1.92 2.72 -10.39
CA GLU A 219 -1.68 2.14 -9.06
C GLU A 219 -2.87 2.42 -8.15
N PRO A 220 -3.72 1.42 -7.87
CA PRO A 220 -4.55 1.41 -6.68
C PRO A 220 -3.73 0.90 -5.48
N ALA A 221 -3.56 1.76 -4.47
CA ALA A 221 -2.77 1.49 -3.27
C ALA A 221 -3.61 1.66 -2.00
N ALA A 222 -4.12 0.54 -1.48
CA ALA A 222 -4.97 0.52 -0.30
C ALA A 222 -4.19 0.20 0.97
N GLY A 223 -4.48 0.93 2.05
CA GLY A 223 -4.04 0.54 3.39
C GLY A 223 -4.92 -0.60 3.93
N ALA A 224 -4.43 -1.84 3.95
CA ALA A 224 -5.17 -2.99 4.47
C ALA A 224 -5.51 -2.81 5.96
N THR A 225 -4.54 -2.32 6.73
CA THR A 225 -4.71 -1.99 8.16
C THR A 225 -5.75 -0.89 8.36
N ARG A 226 -5.76 0.14 7.51
CA ARG A 226 -6.80 1.19 7.54
C ARG A 226 -8.17 0.65 7.14
N GLY A 227 -8.24 -0.27 6.18
CA GLY A 227 -9.47 -0.96 5.79
C GLY A 227 -10.12 -1.72 6.93
N LEU A 228 -9.32 -2.41 7.76
CA LEU A 228 -9.82 -3.04 8.99
C LEU A 228 -10.44 -2.00 9.94
N LEU A 229 -9.74 -0.89 10.18
CA LEU A 229 -10.24 0.19 11.04
C LEU A 229 -11.56 0.76 10.51
N VAL A 230 -11.68 0.99 9.21
CA VAL A 230 -12.90 1.48 8.55
C VAL A 230 -14.08 0.56 8.84
N TYR A 231 -13.96 -0.74 8.59
CA TYR A 231 -15.07 -1.68 8.81
C TYR A 231 -15.39 -1.88 10.30
N LEU A 232 -14.42 -1.74 11.21
CA LEU A 232 -14.69 -1.74 12.65
C LEU A 232 -15.49 -0.49 13.06
N LEU A 233 -15.09 0.69 12.60
CA LEU A 233 -15.78 1.95 12.88
C LEU A 233 -17.20 1.97 12.28
N ASP A 234 -17.35 1.48 11.05
CA ASP A 234 -18.64 1.43 10.36
C ASP A 234 -19.60 0.39 10.97
N ALA A 235 -19.07 -0.65 11.62
CA ALA A 235 -19.87 -1.65 12.32
C ALA A 235 -20.18 -1.30 13.79
N TYR A 236 -19.44 -0.39 14.42
CA TYR A 236 -19.63 -0.03 15.82
C TYR A 236 -20.95 0.72 16.05
N HIS A 237 -21.84 0.15 16.88
CA HIS A 237 -23.10 0.77 17.27
C HIS A 237 -23.34 0.61 18.76
N GLU A 238 -23.83 1.68 19.38
CA GLU A 238 -24.43 1.67 20.72
C GLU A 238 -25.95 1.71 20.54
N GLU A 239 -26.65 0.73 21.11
CA GLU A 239 -28.10 0.61 21.04
C GLU A 239 -28.69 0.71 22.44
N GLU A 240 -29.70 1.57 22.60
CA GLU A 240 -30.60 1.49 23.74
C GLU A 240 -31.59 0.33 23.52
N ILE A 241 -31.70 -0.53 24.53
CA ILE A 241 -32.58 -1.69 24.55
C ILE A 241 -33.38 -1.72 25.85
N LEU A 242 -34.47 -2.48 25.86
CA LEU A 242 -35.18 -2.80 27.09
C LEU A 242 -34.68 -4.15 27.61
N ASP A 243 -34.40 -4.24 28.91
CA ASP A 243 -34.14 -5.52 29.56
C ASP A 243 -35.42 -6.37 29.70
N ALA A 244 -35.28 -7.57 30.27
CA ALA A 244 -36.40 -8.50 30.45
C ALA A 244 -37.50 -7.94 31.38
N ASP A 245 -37.18 -6.95 32.22
CA ASP A 245 -38.10 -6.29 33.14
C ASP A 245 -38.66 -4.96 32.57
N GLY A 246 -38.34 -4.63 31.32
CA GLY A 246 -38.79 -3.43 30.63
C GLY A 246 -38.03 -2.15 31.01
N LYS A 247 -36.86 -2.25 31.66
CA LYS A 247 -36.01 -1.09 31.99
C LYS A 247 -35.05 -0.78 30.84
N ALA A 248 -34.79 0.50 30.63
CA ALA A 248 -33.78 0.95 29.68
C ALA A 248 -32.39 0.44 30.08
N SER A 249 -31.71 -0.14 29.10
CA SER A 249 -30.33 -0.64 29.17
C SER A 249 -29.63 -0.28 27.86
N SER A 250 -28.30 -0.35 27.83
CA SER A 250 -27.52 -0.14 26.61
C SER A 250 -26.68 -1.37 26.28
N ARG A 251 -26.47 -1.60 24.99
CA ARG A 251 -25.53 -2.61 24.50
C ARG A 251 -24.68 -2.06 23.38
N VAL A 252 -23.47 -2.59 23.27
CA VAL A 252 -22.62 -2.41 22.09
C VAL A 252 -22.87 -3.58 21.14
N VAL A 253 -23.08 -3.29 19.86
CA VAL A 253 -23.20 -4.29 18.80
C VAL A 253 -22.29 -3.93 17.63
N MET A 254 -21.50 -4.90 17.20
CA MET A 254 -20.72 -4.80 15.97
C MET A 254 -21.56 -5.32 14.81
N LYS A 255 -22.20 -4.43 14.05
CA LYS A 255 -23.00 -4.75 12.86
C LYS A 255 -22.10 -5.04 11.65
N LEU A 256 -21.15 -5.96 11.80
CA LEU A 256 -20.29 -6.38 10.69
C LEU A 256 -21.15 -7.07 9.62
N HIS A 257 -20.87 -6.80 8.35
CA HIS A 257 -21.45 -7.58 7.27
C HIS A 257 -21.13 -9.09 7.50
N PRO A 258 -22.06 -10.03 7.28
CA PRO A 258 -21.85 -11.46 7.59
C PRO A 258 -20.58 -12.06 6.95
N LYS A 259 -20.18 -11.57 5.76
CA LYS A 259 -18.92 -11.96 5.11
C LYS A 259 -17.67 -11.51 5.88
N LEU A 260 -17.73 -10.39 6.60
CA LEU A 260 -16.63 -9.82 7.39
C LEU A 260 -16.58 -10.33 8.84
N ALA A 261 -17.70 -10.84 9.38
CA ALA A 261 -17.75 -11.33 10.76
C ALA A 261 -16.67 -12.41 11.00
N PRO A 262 -15.79 -12.26 12.02
CA PRO A 262 -14.72 -13.23 12.28
C PRO A 262 -15.27 -14.57 12.79
N ILE A 263 -16.38 -14.52 13.52
CA ILE A 263 -17.14 -15.68 13.98
C ILE A 263 -18.52 -15.60 13.34
N LYS A 264 -18.91 -16.64 12.59
CA LYS A 264 -20.14 -16.64 11.77
C LYS A 264 -21.38 -17.02 12.55
N ALA A 265 -21.23 -17.87 13.56
CA ALA A 265 -22.33 -18.38 14.38
C ALA A 265 -21.82 -18.69 15.78
N ALA A 266 -22.72 -18.59 16.76
CA ALA A 266 -22.51 -19.07 18.11
C ALA A 266 -23.65 -20.02 18.48
N VAL A 267 -23.30 -21.21 18.96
CA VAL A 267 -24.28 -22.18 19.49
C VAL A 267 -24.28 -22.06 21.00
N LEU A 268 -25.38 -21.54 21.56
CA LEU A 268 -25.48 -21.16 22.96
C LEU A 268 -26.54 -22.03 23.66
N PRO A 269 -26.15 -23.11 24.35
CA PRO A 269 -27.11 -23.94 25.06
C PRO A 269 -27.70 -23.15 26.23
N LEU A 270 -29.04 -23.20 26.36
CA LEU A 270 -29.76 -22.48 27.40
C LEU A 270 -29.35 -22.91 28.81
N VAL A 271 -29.00 -24.19 28.99
CA VAL A 271 -28.58 -24.76 30.28
C VAL A 271 -27.28 -25.56 30.14
N LYS A 272 -26.49 -25.59 31.21
CA LYS A 272 -25.24 -26.36 31.30
C LYS A 272 -25.45 -27.82 31.76
N LYS A 273 -26.55 -28.46 31.38
CA LYS A 273 -26.94 -29.82 31.80
C LYS A 273 -26.99 -30.78 30.61
N GLU A 274 -27.12 -32.08 30.90
CA GLU A 274 -27.40 -33.15 29.92
C GLU A 274 -26.39 -33.22 28.76
N GLY A 275 -25.15 -32.80 28.99
CA GLY A 275 -24.12 -32.78 27.95
C GLY A 275 -24.34 -31.75 26.85
N LEU A 276 -25.33 -30.85 26.96
CA LEU A 276 -25.60 -29.80 25.95
C LEU A 276 -24.38 -28.90 25.65
N PRO A 277 -23.52 -28.52 26.62
CA PRO A 277 -22.30 -27.79 26.30
C PRO A 277 -21.32 -28.55 25.41
N LYS A 278 -21.31 -29.89 25.49
CA LYS A 278 -20.49 -30.74 24.62
C LYS A 278 -21.09 -30.79 23.21
N ILE A 279 -22.41 -31.01 23.12
CA ILE A 279 -23.15 -31.01 21.84
C ILE A 279 -23.05 -29.67 21.12
N ALA A 280 -23.04 -28.55 21.84
CA ALA A 280 -22.88 -27.22 21.23
C ALA A 280 -21.45 -26.94 20.72
N ARG A 281 -20.46 -27.68 21.20
CA ARG A 281 -19.04 -27.52 20.84
C ARG A 281 -18.62 -28.44 19.69
N ASP A 282 -19.06 -29.70 19.74
CA ASP A 282 -18.71 -30.78 18.82
C ASP A 282 -19.56 -30.75 17.55
#